data_AF-A0A6M7U921-F1
#
_entry.id   AF-A0A6M7U921-F1
#
_cell.length_a   1.000
_cell.length_b   1.000
_cell.length_c   1.000
_cell.angle_alpha   90.00
_cell.angle_beta   90.00
_cell.angle_gamma   90.00
#
_symmetry.space_group_name_H-M   'P 1'
#
loop_
_entity.id
_entity.type
_entity.pdbx_description
1 polymer ?
#
loop_
_entity_poly.entity_id
_entity_poly.type
_entity_poly.pdbx_seq_one_letter_code
_entity_poly.pdbx_strand_id
1 'polypeptide(L)'
;MEEDEGGKVLTASVCGGPKGDAQLMLTCFETPVLSYDLGAGGQQTEPGISGAFDFEADGKTVTKTLQLEEMYGYFVVNLAKADPLLDLLRSKGDVSVSAAKYGPISFPLKGSSGAIGKVLAQCGKAKPAADGD
;
A
#
# COMPACT_ATOMS: atom_id res chain seq x y z
N MET A 1 8.63 5.41 -32.30
CA MET A 1 7.50 5.82 -31.44
C MET A 1 7.37 4.70 -30.43
N GLU A 2 8.00 4.88 -29.28
CA GLU A 2 7.87 3.94 -28.16
C GLU A 2 6.59 4.34 -27.43
N GLU A 3 5.60 3.48 -27.48
CA GLU A 3 4.35 3.66 -26.76
C GLU A 3 4.67 3.40 -25.29
N ASP A 4 4.67 4.47 -24.49
CA ASP A 4 4.86 4.45 -23.05
C ASP A 4 3.77 3.54 -22.43
N GLU A 5 4.11 2.26 -22.20
CA GLU A 5 3.30 1.19 -21.62
C GLU A 5 2.96 1.43 -20.14
N GLY A 6 2.57 2.65 -19.80
CA GLY A 6 2.25 3.05 -18.44
C GLY A 6 1.26 4.19 -18.46
N GLY A 7 -0.03 3.87 -18.59
CA GLY A 7 -1.07 4.86 -18.29
C GLY A 7 -0.77 5.58 -16.97
N LYS A 8 -1.13 6.86 -16.83
CA LYS A 8 -0.86 7.64 -15.62
C LYS A 8 -1.51 6.98 -14.40
N VAL A 9 -0.74 6.24 -13.64
CA VAL A 9 -1.19 5.61 -12.40
C VAL A 9 -0.87 6.55 -11.25
N LEU A 10 -1.91 6.92 -10.51
CA LEU A 10 -1.77 7.79 -9.35
C LEU A 10 -1.52 6.92 -8.11
N THR A 11 -0.42 7.20 -7.43
CA THR A 11 -0.02 6.51 -6.19
C THR A 11 -0.03 7.51 -5.03
N ALA A 12 -0.57 7.09 -3.89
CA ALA A 12 -0.38 7.77 -2.61
C ALA A 12 0.68 7.00 -1.82
N SER A 13 1.71 7.68 -1.32
CA SER A 13 2.78 7.03 -0.55
C SER A 13 3.12 7.80 0.71
N VAL A 14 3.59 7.10 1.72
CA VAL A 14 4.11 7.69 2.95
C VAL A 14 5.30 6.88 3.46
N CYS A 15 6.35 7.57 3.90
CA CYS A 15 7.49 6.97 4.57
C CYS A 15 7.24 6.91 6.08
N GLY A 16 7.72 5.87 6.74
CA GLY A 16 7.57 5.65 8.17
C GLY A 16 8.82 5.02 8.79
N GLY A 17 8.70 4.73 10.08
CA GLY A 17 9.82 4.21 10.87
C GLY A 17 10.82 5.29 11.32
N PRO A 18 11.73 4.96 12.23
CA PRO A 18 12.62 5.93 12.88
C PRO A 18 13.60 6.60 11.92
N LYS A 19 13.90 5.98 10.77
CA LYS A 19 14.77 6.52 9.72
C LYS A 19 14.02 6.94 8.46
N GLY A 20 12.69 6.81 8.43
CA GLY A 20 11.90 7.07 7.23
C GLY A 20 12.18 6.08 6.08
N ASP A 21 12.69 4.89 6.40
CA ASP A 21 13.14 3.88 5.45
C ASP A 21 12.07 2.84 5.09
N ALA A 22 11.00 2.76 5.87
CA ALA A 22 9.83 1.96 5.53
C ALA A 22 8.83 2.78 4.70
N GLN A 23 8.05 2.15 3.83
CA GLN A 23 7.12 2.86 2.95
C GLN A 23 5.79 2.12 2.79
N LEU A 24 4.68 2.84 2.93
CA LEU A 24 3.36 2.38 2.49
C LEU A 24 3.01 3.08 1.18
N MET A 25 2.53 2.31 0.21
CA MET A 25 2.10 2.80 -1.10
C MET A 25 0.72 2.25 -1.43
N LEU A 26 -0.22 3.13 -1.74
CA LEU A 26 -1.52 2.76 -2.27
C LEU A 26 -1.58 3.18 -3.74
N THR A 27 -1.78 2.20 -4.59
CA THR A 27 -1.95 2.37 -6.03
C THR A 27 -3.31 1.82 -6.43
N CYS A 28 -3.92 2.31 -7.51
CA CYS A 28 -5.14 1.70 -8.02
C CYS A 28 -5.16 1.61 -9.54
N PHE A 29 -5.13 0.37 -10.03
CA PHE A 29 -5.39 0.02 -11.43
C PHE A 29 -6.87 -0.34 -11.54
N GLU A 30 -7.23 -1.62 -11.65
CA GLU A 30 -8.62 -2.08 -11.55
C GLU A 30 -9.13 -2.03 -10.10
N THR A 31 -8.33 -2.59 -9.19
CA THR A 31 -8.56 -2.62 -7.74
C THR A 31 -7.43 -1.90 -6.99
N PRO A 32 -7.72 -1.36 -5.78
CA PRO A 32 -6.69 -0.78 -4.94
C PRO A 32 -5.71 -1.86 -4.47
N VAL A 33 -4.41 -1.56 -4.58
CA VAL A 33 -3.31 -2.39 -4.11
C VAL A 33 -2.53 -1.60 -3.09
N LEU A 34 -2.40 -2.14 -1.87
CA LEU A 34 -1.51 -1.61 -0.85
C LEU A 34 -0.21 -2.40 -0.88
N SER A 35 0.91 -1.70 -1.04
CA SER A 35 2.27 -2.23 -0.95
C SER A 35 2.95 -1.67 0.29
N TYR A 36 3.71 -2.53 0.98
CA TYR A 36 4.43 -2.22 2.20
C TYR A 36 5.89 -2.65 2.06
N ASP A 37 6.77 -1.67 1.96
CA ASP A 37 8.22 -1.82 2.10
C ASP A 37 8.59 -1.73 3.59
N LEU A 38 9.20 -2.79 4.12
CA LEU A 38 9.69 -2.87 5.50
C LEU A 38 10.98 -2.06 5.73
N GLY A 39 11.56 -1.48 4.67
CA GLY A 39 12.86 -0.81 4.75
C GLY A 39 13.96 -1.77 5.16
N ALA A 40 14.83 -1.32 6.07
CA ALA A 40 15.93 -2.17 6.58
C ALA A 40 15.45 -3.46 7.29
N GLY A 41 14.17 -3.54 7.70
CA GLY A 41 13.58 -4.74 8.31
C GLY A 41 13.21 -5.84 7.31
N GLY A 42 13.22 -5.56 6.00
CA GLY A 42 12.72 -6.48 4.95
C GLY A 42 13.76 -7.43 4.35
N GLN A 43 15.05 -7.23 4.65
CA GLN A 43 16.19 -7.78 3.90
C GLN A 43 16.37 -9.32 3.97
N GLN A 44 15.46 -10.04 4.64
CA GLN A 44 15.52 -11.49 4.80
C GLN A 44 14.13 -12.14 4.68
N THR A 45 13.49 -11.92 3.54
CA THR A 45 12.22 -12.56 3.19
C THR A 45 12.44 -13.57 2.08
N GLU A 46 12.13 -14.84 2.36
CA GLU A 46 12.14 -15.90 1.35
C GLU A 46 10.98 -15.67 0.35
N PRO A 47 11.17 -16.06 -0.91
CA PRO A 47 10.13 -16.06 -1.92
C PRO A 47 8.86 -16.80 -1.45
N GLY A 48 7.68 -16.30 -1.81
CA GLY A 48 6.37 -16.89 -1.47
C GLY A 48 5.90 -16.73 -0.01
N ILE A 49 6.57 -15.93 0.81
CA ILE A 49 6.12 -15.68 2.20
C ILE A 49 4.89 -14.78 2.23
N SER A 50 3.95 -15.10 3.11
CA SER A 50 2.88 -14.21 3.54
C SER A 50 2.97 -13.89 5.01
N GLY A 51 2.43 -12.74 5.42
CA GLY A 51 2.40 -12.32 6.82
C GLY A 51 1.07 -11.67 7.17
N ALA A 52 0.57 -11.94 8.38
CA ALA A 52 -0.53 -11.18 8.95
C ALA A 52 0.03 -9.89 9.57
N PHE A 53 -0.45 -8.75 9.08
CA PHE A 53 -0.10 -7.42 9.56
C PHE A 53 -1.32 -6.76 10.19
N ASP A 54 -1.14 -6.25 11.39
CA ASP A 54 -2.10 -5.43 12.10
C ASP A 54 -1.85 -3.96 11.78
N PHE A 55 -2.87 -3.29 11.27
CA PHE A 55 -2.90 -1.86 11.04
C PHE A 55 -3.75 -1.23 12.14
N GLU A 56 -3.10 -0.46 13.01
CA GLU A 56 -3.73 0.19 14.15
C GLU A 56 -3.70 1.71 14.01
N ALA A 57 -4.86 2.34 14.06
CA ALA A 57 -5.00 3.79 14.12
C ALA A 57 -6.29 4.16 14.85
N ASP A 58 -6.27 5.24 15.63
CA ASP A 58 -7.46 5.77 16.31
C ASP A 58 -8.20 4.71 17.17
N GLY A 59 -7.44 3.82 17.83
CA GLY A 59 -7.98 2.74 18.67
C GLY A 59 -8.69 1.61 17.90
N LYS A 60 -8.58 1.58 16.57
CA LYS A 60 -9.11 0.53 15.71
C LYS A 60 -7.98 -0.29 15.12
N THR A 61 -8.21 -1.58 14.96
CA THR A 61 -7.25 -2.51 14.36
C THR A 61 -7.90 -3.22 13.18
N VAL A 62 -7.19 -3.25 12.05
CA VAL A 62 -7.55 -4.05 10.87
C VAL A 62 -6.37 -4.96 10.54
N THR A 63 -6.60 -6.26 10.59
CA THR A 63 -5.59 -7.27 10.22
C THR A 63 -5.72 -7.63 8.74
N LYS A 64 -4.60 -7.67 8.02
CA LYS A 64 -4.53 -8.16 6.64
C LYS A 64 -3.39 -9.14 6.46
N THR A 65 -3.64 -10.20 5.70
CA THR A 65 -2.57 -11.05 5.18
C THR A 65 -2.00 -10.40 3.92
N LEU A 66 -0.74 -10.00 3.97
CA LEU A 66 0.00 -9.48 2.81
C LEU A 66 0.91 -10.58 2.28
N GLN A 67 1.09 -10.62 0.96
CA GLN A 67 1.97 -11.54 0.25
C GLN A 67 3.25 -10.81 -0.14
N LEU A 68 4.42 -11.43 0.00
CA LEU A 68 5.65 -10.84 -0.51
C LEU A 68 5.67 -10.88 -2.04
N GLU A 69 5.84 -9.72 -2.65
CA GLU A 69 6.20 -9.55 -4.04
C GLU A 69 7.73 -9.56 -4.14
N GLU A 70 8.27 -10.54 -4.87
CA GLU A 70 9.69 -10.90 -4.88
C GLU A 70 10.55 -9.95 -5.72
N MET A 71 9.98 -9.32 -6.74
CA MET A 71 10.71 -8.43 -7.64
C MET A 71 11.15 -7.14 -6.93
N TYR A 72 10.29 -6.59 -6.07
CA TYR A 72 10.53 -5.35 -5.33
C TYR A 72 10.78 -5.57 -3.83
N GLY A 73 10.48 -6.77 -3.30
CA GLY A 73 10.64 -7.08 -1.88
C GLY A 73 9.55 -6.44 -1.01
N TYR A 74 8.36 -6.20 -1.56
CA TYR A 74 7.25 -5.52 -0.87
C TYR A 74 6.16 -6.49 -0.46
N PHE A 75 5.58 -6.28 0.72
CA PHE A 75 4.36 -6.96 1.12
C PHE A 75 3.15 -6.30 0.45
N VAL A 76 2.38 -7.04 -0.33
CA VAL A 76 1.25 -6.53 -1.11
C VAL A 76 -0.07 -7.18 -0.71
N VAL A 77 -1.16 -6.41 -0.82
CA VAL A 77 -2.53 -6.91 -0.68
C VAL A 77 -3.48 -6.17 -1.62
N ASN A 78 -4.33 -6.93 -2.31
CA ASN A 78 -5.46 -6.39 -3.06
C ASN A 78 -6.60 -6.06 -2.10
N LEU A 79 -7.18 -4.88 -2.24
CA LEU A 79 -8.27 -4.38 -1.39
C LEU A 79 -9.53 -4.18 -2.22
N ALA A 80 -10.69 -4.31 -1.57
CA ALA A 80 -11.93 -3.77 -2.13
C ALA A 80 -11.91 -2.23 -2.04
N LYS A 81 -12.63 -1.53 -2.93
CA LYS A 81 -12.73 -0.04 -2.87
C LYS A 81 -13.31 0.47 -1.55
N ALA A 82 -14.14 -0.34 -0.88
CA ALA A 82 -14.75 -0.07 0.42
C ALA A 82 -14.09 -0.91 1.54
N ASP A 83 -12.83 -1.31 1.37
CA ASP A 83 -12.13 -2.11 2.39
C ASP A 83 -11.95 -1.29 3.68
N PRO A 84 -12.21 -1.87 4.87
CA PRO A 84 -12.06 -1.16 6.15
C PRO A 84 -10.64 -0.65 6.40
N LEU A 85 -9.61 -1.26 5.80
CA LEU A 85 -8.25 -0.74 5.88
C LEU A 85 -8.11 0.63 5.19
N LEU A 86 -8.81 0.85 4.07
CA LEU A 86 -8.79 2.15 3.41
C LEU A 86 -9.42 3.22 4.29
N ASP A 87 -10.53 2.91 4.96
CA ASP A 87 -11.15 3.84 5.90
C ASP A 87 -10.27 4.12 7.13
N LEU A 88 -9.59 3.09 7.66
CA LEU A 88 -8.60 3.24 8.72
C LEU A 88 -7.46 4.20 8.31
N LEU A 89 -6.89 4.00 7.13
CA LEU A 89 -5.78 4.82 6.62
C LEU A 89 -6.20 6.26 6.29
N ARG A 90 -7.49 6.54 6.16
CA ARG A 90 -8.04 7.90 5.99
C ARG A 90 -8.27 8.63 7.33
N SER A 91 -7.97 7.99 8.46
CA SER A 91 -8.03 8.61 9.78
C SER A 91 -6.94 9.68 9.97
N LYS A 92 -6.87 10.27 11.17
CA LYS A 92 -5.90 11.31 11.53
C LYS A 92 -4.81 10.70 12.44
N GLY A 93 -3.69 11.39 12.58
CA GLY A 93 -2.59 10.96 13.44
C GLY A 93 -1.64 10.03 12.69
N ASP A 94 -1.33 8.89 13.29
CA ASP A 94 -0.41 7.89 12.76
C ASP A 94 -1.12 6.54 12.67
N VAL A 95 -0.72 5.73 11.69
CA VAL A 95 -1.02 4.29 11.66
C VAL A 95 0.21 3.52 12.11
N SER A 96 0.04 2.61 13.05
CA SER A 96 1.04 1.60 13.40
C SER A 96 0.78 0.35 12.59
N VAL A 97 1.77 -0.10 11.82
CA VAL A 97 1.72 -1.37 11.08
C VAL A 97 2.66 -2.34 11.76
N SER A 98 2.14 -3.49 12.20
CA SER A 98 2.94 -4.46 12.94
C SER A 98 2.67 -5.89 12.52
N ALA A 99 3.68 -6.74 12.67
CA ALA A 99 3.54 -8.18 12.57
C ALA A 99 4.48 -8.83 13.58
N ALA A 100 4.15 -10.04 14.04
CA ALA A 100 4.93 -10.75 15.06
C ALA A 100 6.44 -10.85 14.74
N LYS A 101 6.79 -10.98 13.46
CA LYS A 101 8.18 -11.10 13.00
C LYS A 101 8.90 -9.75 12.85
N TYR A 102 8.17 -8.68 12.54
CA TYR A 102 8.77 -7.41 12.09
C TYR A 102 8.64 -6.27 13.10
N GLY A 103 7.79 -6.44 14.13
CA GLY A 103 7.50 -5.38 15.09
C GLY A 103 6.68 -4.23 14.48
N PRO A 104 6.38 -3.19 15.28
CA PRO A 104 5.58 -2.06 14.84
C PRO A 104 6.42 -1.00 14.12
N ILE A 105 5.86 -0.44 13.04
CA ILE A 105 6.37 0.72 12.31
C ILE A 105 5.23 1.72 12.16
N SER A 106 5.47 2.97 12.56
CA SER A 106 4.48 4.04 12.47
C SER A 106 4.63 4.89 11.20
N PHE A 107 3.49 5.29 10.63
CA PHE A 107 3.40 6.15 9.44
C PHE A 107 2.43 7.31 9.69
N PRO A 108 2.82 8.56 9.38
CA PRO A 108 1.95 9.71 9.55
C PRO A 108 0.81 9.71 8.52
N LEU A 109 -0.43 9.83 8.98
CA LEU A 109 -1.63 9.91 8.13
C LEU A 109 -2.00 11.35 7.74
N LYS A 110 -1.11 12.33 7.94
CA LYS A 110 -1.39 13.72 7.58
C LYS A 110 -1.65 13.84 6.07
N GLY A 111 -2.89 14.18 5.71
CA GLY A 111 -3.31 14.34 4.32
C GLY A 111 -3.69 13.03 3.61
N SER A 112 -3.62 11.89 4.30
CA SER A 112 -3.93 10.57 3.73
C SER A 112 -5.34 10.52 3.14
N SER A 113 -6.33 11.10 3.83
CA SER A 113 -7.73 11.09 3.37
C SER A 113 -7.92 11.67 1.96
N GLY A 114 -7.27 12.80 1.68
CA GLY A 114 -7.32 13.43 0.36
C GLY A 114 -6.50 12.68 -0.69
N ALA A 115 -5.33 12.16 -0.32
CA ALA A 115 -4.48 11.39 -1.23
C ALA A 115 -5.15 10.07 -1.65
N ILE A 116 -5.65 9.31 -0.67
CA ILE A 116 -6.39 8.05 -0.91
C ILE A 116 -7.64 8.33 -1.75
N GLY A 117 -8.40 9.40 -1.45
CA GLY A 117 -9.56 9.78 -2.26
C GLY A 117 -9.22 10.02 -3.73
N LYS A 118 -8.07 10.66 -4.01
CA LYS A 118 -7.58 10.86 -5.40
C LYS A 118 -7.17 9.54 -6.06
N VAL A 119 -6.48 8.64 -5.36
CA VAL A 119 -6.11 7.31 -5.86
C VAL A 119 -7.36 6.52 -6.21
N LEU A 120 -8.32 6.44 -5.30
CA LEU A 120 -9.54 5.66 -5.48
C LEU A 120 -10.41 6.20 -6.62
N ALA A 121 -10.37 7.50 -6.87
CA ALA A 121 -11.03 8.12 -8.00
C ALA A 121 -10.41 7.74 -9.36
N GLN A 122 -9.20 7.17 -9.42
CA GLN A 122 -8.56 6.67 -10.65
C GLN A 122 -8.78 5.17 -10.89
N CYS A 123 -9.29 4.43 -9.89
CA CYS A 123 -9.53 3.00 -10.03
C CYS A 123 -10.47 2.65 -11.20
N GLY A 124 -10.04 1.76 -12.09
CA GLY A 124 -10.77 1.29 -13.27
C GLY A 124 -10.79 2.30 -14.42
N LYS A 125 -10.04 3.41 -14.31
CA LYS A 125 -9.92 4.42 -15.38
C LYS A 125 -8.68 4.25 -16.25
N ALA A 126 -7.69 3.47 -15.79
CA ALA A 126 -6.60 3.03 -16.63
C ALA A 126 -7.15 2.09 -17.70
N LYS A 127 -7.40 2.64 -18.89
CA LYS A 127 -7.83 1.86 -20.04
C LYS A 127 -6.60 1.09 -20.55
N PRO A 128 -6.67 -0.23 -20.78
CA PRO A 128 -5.63 -0.91 -21.56
C PRO A 128 -5.51 -0.18 -22.90
N ALA A 129 -4.29 -0.08 -23.44
CA ALA A 129 -4.10 0.40 -24.80
C ALA A 129 -5.07 -0.39 -25.69
N ALA A 130 -5.98 0.30 -26.36
CA ALA A 130 -6.80 -0.34 -27.36
C ALA A 130 -5.84 -0.65 -28.51
N ASP A 131 -5.51 -1.92 -28.70
CA ASP A 131 -4.86 -2.43 -29.90
C ASP A 131 -5.50 -1.74 -31.11
N GLY A 132 -4.70 -0.90 -31.78
CA GLY A 132 -5.07 -0.28 -33.04
C GLY A 132 -5.11 -1.34 -34.12
N ASP A 133 -6.26 -1.43 -34.79
CA ASP A 133 -6.55 -2.21 -36.00
C ASP A 133 -5.52 -2.00 -37.13
#